data_AF-A0A9P0PV03-F1
#
_entry.id   AF-A0A9P0PV03-F1
#
_cell.length_a   1.000
_cell.length_b   1.000
_cell.length_c   1.000
_cell.angle_alpha   90.00
_cell.angle_beta   90.00
_cell.angle_gamma   90.00
#
_symmetry.space_group_name_H-M   'P 1'
#
loop_
_entity.id
_entity.type
_entity.pdbx_description
1 polymer ?
#
loop_
_entity_poly.entity_id
_entity_poly.type
_entity_poly.pdbx_seq_one_letter_code
_entity_poly.pdbx_strand_id
1 'polypeptide(L)'
;MSCQIRLSGNIQDVSEIRRILFPTDDHRGSDSWLQVCEASVSPTGDLIVIAHERKIIVLSAKWNPQLSANHYVITYSGTIHDYDKVKAVLCLPVVGENQHSQIGPDWTCIVVGYDSGYVRFYTENCELLLDEQFHSENIKSVKCQSQHSPRPDISPDLRLEEIYIQYQSCVCILGGSQIFPHLRSARNDGVKGPPLPPSCLKKWSIHDQSLVNDTAVVGLCPTSSFDHLLTASTCGGFDAVYRAAPPAASLVIAAGSRPFLGWHYVSEGAAQPALGDVAKVVATRIKSALPLVEFCFSIGCVQKMTAL
;
A
#
# COMPACT_ATOMS: atom_id res chain seq x y z
N MET A 1 24.97 3.05 -19.72
CA MET A 1 24.10 4.04 -19.05
C MET A 1 24.67 4.30 -17.66
N SER A 2 25.15 5.51 -17.38
CA SER A 2 25.63 5.87 -16.04
C SER A 2 24.46 6.38 -15.22
N CYS A 3 24.14 5.73 -14.09
CA CYS A 3 23.24 6.31 -13.09
C CYS A 3 23.89 7.58 -12.55
N GLN A 4 23.31 8.74 -12.85
CA GLN A 4 23.76 10.02 -12.32
C GLN A 4 22.89 10.36 -11.12
N ILE A 5 23.49 10.40 -9.93
CA ILE A 5 22.83 10.90 -8.73
C ILE A 5 22.79 12.42 -8.85
N ARG A 6 21.60 12.99 -9.04
CA ARG A 6 21.39 14.44 -9.02
C ARG A 6 20.99 14.87 -7.62
N LEU A 7 21.63 15.92 -7.12
CA LEU A 7 21.25 16.54 -5.86
C LEU A 7 19.96 17.33 -6.07
N SER A 8 18.86 16.90 -5.44
CA SER A 8 17.56 17.59 -5.51
C SER A 8 17.37 18.61 -4.38
N GLY A 9 18.08 18.44 -3.26
CA GLY A 9 18.06 19.38 -2.15
C GLY A 9 18.93 18.95 -0.98
N ASN A 10 19.07 19.81 0.02
CA ASN A 10 19.90 19.59 1.20
C ASN A 10 19.08 19.73 2.50
N ILE A 11 19.31 18.85 3.47
CA ILE A 11 18.74 18.92 4.82
C ILE A 11 19.79 19.60 5.70
N GLN A 12 19.50 20.79 6.24
CA GLN A 12 20.51 21.56 6.97
C GLN A 12 20.77 21.04 8.38
N ASP A 13 19.72 20.83 9.18
CA ASP A 13 19.85 20.57 10.62
C ASP A 13 19.74 19.08 10.96
N VAL A 14 20.58 18.25 10.33
CA VAL A 14 20.57 16.78 10.53
C VAL A 14 20.77 16.40 12.00
N SER A 15 21.64 17.12 12.72
CA SER A 15 21.88 16.90 14.16
C SER A 15 20.63 17.18 15.01
N GLU A 16 19.86 18.21 14.65
CA GLU A 16 18.62 18.55 15.35
C GLU A 16 17.52 17.53 15.06
N ILE A 17 17.40 17.08 13.81
CA ILE A 17 16.48 16.00 13.41
C ILE A 17 16.75 14.74 14.25
N ARG A 18 18.03 14.35 14.38
CA ARG A 18 18.42 13.21 15.21
C ARG A 18 18.06 13.43 16.68
N ARG A 19 18.36 14.60 17.24
CA ARG A 19 18.06 14.93 18.65
C ARG A 19 16.56 14.84 18.96
N ILE A 20 15.71 15.26 18.02
CA ILE A 20 14.25 15.21 18.18
C ILE A 20 13.72 13.76 18.11
N LEU A 21 14.20 12.96 17.15
CA LEU A 21 13.75 11.57 16.98
C LEU A 21 14.33 10.61 18.03
N PHE A 22 15.51 10.93 18.57
CA PHE A 22 16.26 10.13 19.54
C PHE A 22 16.71 11.00 20.73
N PRO A 23 15.78 11.50 21.57
CA PRO A 23 16.10 12.44 22.64
C PRO A 23 17.00 11.85 23.74
N THR A 24 17.09 10.52 23.84
CA THR A 24 17.93 9.79 24.80
C THR A 24 19.24 9.28 24.20
N ASP A 25 19.48 9.50 22.91
CA ASP A 25 20.74 9.13 22.25
C ASP A 25 21.77 10.24 22.49
N ASP A 26 22.82 9.93 23.25
CA ASP A 26 23.87 10.82 23.71
C ASP A 26 24.92 11.14 22.62
N HIS A 27 24.47 11.19 21.35
CA HIS A 27 25.30 11.33 20.15
C HIS A 27 26.32 10.18 19.94
N ARG A 28 26.23 9.10 20.71
CA ARG A 28 27.08 7.89 20.57
C ARG A 28 26.46 6.81 19.70
N GLY A 29 25.18 6.92 19.34
CA GLY A 29 24.53 5.99 18.43
C GLY A 29 25.18 5.94 17.05
N SER A 30 25.00 4.82 16.35
CA SER A 30 25.56 4.55 15.03
C SER A 30 25.21 5.62 13.98
N ASP A 31 26.13 5.89 13.06
CA ASP A 31 25.91 6.80 11.91
C ASP A 31 24.72 6.39 11.01
N SER A 32 24.21 5.17 11.15
CA SER A 32 23.09 4.61 10.41
C SER A 32 21.71 4.83 11.06
N TRP A 33 21.55 5.83 11.94
CA TRP A 33 20.29 6.09 12.66
C TRP A 33 19.07 6.28 11.74
N LEU A 34 19.25 6.77 10.50
CA LEU A 34 18.17 6.89 9.53
C LEU A 34 17.59 5.55 9.07
N GLN A 35 18.36 4.46 9.14
CA GLN A 35 17.93 3.13 8.67
C GLN A 35 16.86 2.49 9.56
N VAL A 36 16.72 2.97 10.79
CA VAL A 36 15.67 2.52 11.72
C VAL A 36 14.47 3.46 11.75
N CYS A 37 14.52 4.56 11.00
CA CYS A 37 13.39 5.48 10.85
C CYS A 37 12.48 5.05 9.69
N GLU A 38 11.20 5.34 9.83
CA GLU A 38 10.26 5.33 8.72
C GLU A 38 10.33 6.69 8.03
N ALA A 39 10.51 6.71 6.72
CA ALA A 39 10.63 7.96 5.98
C ALA A 39 9.88 7.90 4.65
N SER A 40 9.28 9.03 4.28
CA SER A 40 8.65 9.21 2.98
C SER A 40 8.93 10.61 2.44
N VAL A 41 9.06 10.69 1.11
CA VAL A 41 9.23 11.94 0.38
C VAL A 41 8.03 12.13 -0.51
N SER A 42 7.47 13.34 -0.58
CA SER A 42 6.38 13.62 -1.51
C SER A 42 6.87 13.51 -2.96
N PRO A 43 6.03 13.05 -3.90
CA PRO A 43 6.42 12.99 -5.30
C PRO A 43 6.78 14.35 -5.93
N THR A 44 6.26 15.45 -5.37
CA THR A 44 6.58 16.84 -5.74
C THR A 44 7.90 17.33 -5.15
N GLY A 45 8.46 16.62 -4.17
CA GLY A 45 9.69 16.99 -3.47
C GLY A 45 9.52 18.18 -2.53
N ASP A 46 8.29 18.61 -2.24
CA ASP A 46 7.98 19.71 -1.32
C ASP A 46 7.97 19.30 0.17
N LEU A 47 7.83 18.01 0.47
CA LEU A 47 7.65 17.49 1.82
C LEU A 47 8.50 16.23 2.03
N ILE A 48 9.20 16.16 3.16
CA ILE A 48 9.83 14.94 3.66
C ILE A 48 9.30 14.69 5.06
N VAL A 49 8.85 13.48 5.33
CA VAL A 49 8.41 13.06 6.65
C VAL A 49 9.33 11.96 7.15
N ILE A 50 9.82 12.11 8.37
CA ILE A 50 10.64 11.12 9.06
C ILE A 50 10.00 10.84 10.41
N ALA A 51 9.80 9.57 10.73
CA ALA A 51 9.24 9.13 11.99
C ALA A 51 10.08 8.02 12.60
N HIS A 52 10.09 7.98 13.93
CA HIS A 52 10.73 6.92 14.68
C HIS A 52 10.00 6.77 16.02
N GLU A 53 9.68 5.53 16.39
CA GLU A 53 8.93 5.24 17.61
C GLU A 53 7.62 6.04 17.66
N ARG A 54 7.51 7.04 18.53
CA ARG A 54 6.31 7.89 18.68
C ARG A 54 6.51 9.32 18.19
N LYS A 55 7.66 9.60 17.57
CA LYS A 55 8.08 10.93 17.13
C LYS A 55 7.98 11.04 15.62
N ILE A 56 7.60 12.22 15.16
CA ILE A 56 7.55 12.59 13.75
C ILE A 56 8.17 13.96 13.54
N ILE A 57 8.81 14.12 12.39
CA ILE A 57 9.32 15.37 11.88
C ILE A 57 8.79 15.54 10.46
N VAL A 58 8.30 16.73 10.18
CA VAL A 58 7.94 17.17 8.84
C VAL A 58 8.94 18.24 8.41
N LEU A 59 9.55 18.00 7.26
CA LEU A 59 10.46 18.91 6.61
C LEU A 59 9.80 19.45 5.34
N SER A 60 9.75 20.76 5.17
CA SER A 60 9.25 21.38 3.95
C SER A 60 10.39 21.97 3.13
N ALA A 61 10.31 21.81 1.81
CA ALA A 61 11.26 22.39 0.88
C ALA A 61 11.13 23.92 0.85
N LYS A 62 12.26 24.60 0.90
CA LYS A 62 12.40 26.02 0.61
C LYS A 62 13.44 26.20 -0.48
N TRP A 63 13.11 26.95 -1.52
CA TRP A 63 14.07 27.23 -2.59
C TRP A 63 15.22 28.08 -2.05
N ASN A 64 16.46 27.66 -2.30
CA ASN A 64 17.67 28.45 -2.02
C ASN A 64 18.22 29.02 -3.34
N PRO A 65 18.07 30.33 -3.61
CA PRO A 65 18.59 30.95 -4.83
C PRO A 65 20.11 30.82 -5.00
N GLN A 66 20.87 30.84 -3.90
CA GLN A 66 22.33 30.81 -3.92
C GLN A 66 22.86 29.43 -4.34
N LEU A 67 22.22 28.36 -3.88
CA LEU A 67 22.59 26.98 -4.21
C LEU A 67 21.87 26.45 -5.45
N SER A 68 20.90 27.20 -5.99
CA SER A 68 20.00 26.75 -7.06
C SER A 68 19.38 25.37 -6.76
N ALA A 69 19.04 25.14 -5.50
CA ALA A 69 18.55 23.87 -4.98
C ALA A 69 17.57 24.09 -3.82
N ASN A 70 16.76 23.07 -3.52
CA ASN A 70 15.91 23.09 -2.34
C ASN A 70 16.73 22.88 -1.06
N HIS A 71 16.37 23.57 0.01
CA HIS A 71 16.78 23.22 1.36
C HIS A 71 15.55 22.81 2.17
N TYR A 72 15.66 21.74 2.92
CA TYR A 72 14.58 21.21 3.74
C TYR A 72 14.73 21.73 5.17
N VAL A 73 13.67 22.34 5.68
CA VAL A 73 13.61 22.89 7.04
C VAL A 73 12.51 22.23 7.83
N ILE A 74 12.72 22.07 9.14
CA ILE A 74 11.71 21.54 10.05
C ILE A 74 10.53 22.53 10.12
N THR A 75 9.36 22.08 9.69
CA THR A 75 8.09 22.83 9.79
C THR A 75 7.20 22.28 10.90
N TYR A 76 7.32 21.00 11.21
CA TYR A 76 6.69 20.39 12.37
C TYR A 76 7.61 19.36 13.02
N SER A 77 7.55 19.26 14.34
CA SER A 77 8.10 18.14 15.08
C SER A 77 7.28 17.87 16.33
N GLY A 78 7.06 16.60 16.65
CA GLY A 78 6.19 16.28 17.79
C GLY A 78 6.07 14.80 18.10
N THR A 79 5.33 14.52 19.18
CA THR A 79 4.81 13.19 19.46
C THR A 79 3.45 13.06 18.80
N ILE A 80 3.28 12.03 17.97
CA ILE A 80 2.11 11.84 17.10
C ILE A 80 1.05 10.94 17.75
N HIS A 81 1.47 10.08 18.68
CA HIS A 81 0.60 9.18 19.44
C HIS A 81 1.21 8.90 20.82
N ASP A 82 0.37 8.76 21.85
CA ASP A 82 0.82 8.52 23.23
C ASP A 82 1.42 7.12 23.42
N TYR A 83 0.72 6.10 22.92
CA TYR A 83 1.06 4.69 23.13
C TYR A 83 1.64 4.00 21.88
N ASP A 84 1.01 4.18 20.72
CA ASP A 84 1.32 3.41 19.52
C ASP A 84 2.60 3.87 18.81
N LYS A 85 3.40 2.90 18.37
CA LYS A 85 4.63 3.15 17.64
C LYS A 85 4.36 3.20 16.15
N VAL A 86 5.01 4.15 15.47
CA VAL A 86 5.00 4.28 14.02
C VAL A 86 5.72 3.10 13.38
N LYS A 87 5.11 2.57 12.32
CA LYS A 87 5.57 1.39 11.57
C LYS A 87 5.60 1.59 10.06
N ALA A 88 4.93 2.61 9.57
CA ALA A 88 4.99 3.03 8.19
C ALA A 88 4.60 4.51 8.08
N VAL A 89 5.21 5.21 7.13
CA VAL A 89 4.86 6.58 6.78
C VAL A 89 4.77 6.69 5.27
N LEU A 90 3.78 7.43 4.78
CA LEU A 90 3.61 7.73 3.36
C LEU A 90 3.21 9.19 3.16
N CYS A 91 3.94 9.89 2.30
CA CYS A 91 3.56 11.18 1.74
C CYS A 91 2.63 10.93 0.55
N LEU A 92 1.33 10.99 0.79
CA LEU A 92 0.29 10.71 -0.17
C LEU A 92 -0.10 12.00 -0.94
N PRO A 93 0.20 12.11 -2.25
CA PRO A 93 -0.29 13.23 -3.04
C PRO A 93 -1.83 13.15 -3.16
N VAL A 94 -2.54 14.19 -2.75
CA VAL A 94 -4.00 14.28 -2.91
C VAL A 94 -4.29 15.18 -4.11
N VAL A 95 -4.83 14.59 -5.18
CA VAL A 95 -5.13 15.30 -6.43
C VAL A 95 -6.58 15.78 -6.43
N GLY A 96 -6.81 17.02 -6.88
CA GLY A 96 -8.14 17.63 -7.01
C GLY A 96 -9.02 16.98 -8.07
N GLU A 97 -10.34 17.16 -7.97
CA GLU A 97 -11.29 16.76 -9.03
C GLU A 97 -11.17 17.64 -10.29
N ASN A 98 -10.60 18.84 -10.17
CA ASN A 98 -10.45 19.78 -11.28
C ASN A 98 -9.26 19.41 -12.17
N GLN A 99 -9.43 18.41 -13.03
CA GLN A 99 -8.48 17.98 -14.06
C GLN A 99 -8.23 19.04 -15.17
N HIS A 100 -8.75 20.25 -15.01
CA HIS A 100 -8.52 21.33 -15.95
C HIS A 100 -7.22 22.05 -15.57
N SER A 101 -6.13 21.65 -16.23
CA SER A 101 -4.86 22.39 -16.40
C SER A 101 -3.86 22.49 -15.25
N GLN A 102 -4.04 21.85 -14.09
CA GLN A 102 -2.97 21.74 -13.09
C GLN A 102 -2.25 20.39 -13.18
N ILE A 103 -0.96 20.43 -13.49
CA ILE A 103 -0.06 19.27 -13.50
C ILE A 103 0.52 19.15 -12.08
N GLY A 104 -0.24 18.57 -11.14
CA GLY A 104 0.27 18.35 -9.78
C GLY A 104 -0.82 18.05 -8.74
N PRO A 105 -0.46 17.49 -7.57
CA PRO A 105 -1.38 17.36 -6.45
C PRO A 105 -1.76 18.70 -5.85
N ASP A 106 -2.96 18.78 -5.26
CA ASP A 106 -3.44 19.98 -4.56
C ASP A 106 -2.66 20.22 -3.26
N TRP A 107 -2.31 19.12 -2.58
CA TRP A 107 -1.55 19.08 -1.33
C TRP A 107 -1.04 17.67 -1.03
N THR A 108 -0.15 17.54 -0.04
CA THR A 108 0.35 16.23 0.41
C THR A 108 -0.26 15.82 1.73
N CYS A 109 -0.96 14.68 1.78
CA CYS A 109 -1.40 14.07 3.02
C CYS A 109 -0.29 13.22 3.64
N ILE A 110 -0.13 13.29 4.96
CA ILE A 110 0.78 12.43 5.69
C ILE A 110 -0.01 11.25 6.24
N VAL A 111 0.25 10.05 5.73
CA VAL A 111 -0.36 8.81 6.22
C VAL A 111 0.62 8.11 7.15
N VAL A 112 0.14 7.71 8.33
CA VAL A 112 0.95 7.01 9.33
C VAL A 112 0.27 5.73 9.74
N GLY A 113 0.99 4.62 9.64
CA GLY A 113 0.59 3.31 10.14
C GLY A 113 1.26 2.97 11.46
N TYR A 114 0.50 2.37 12.37
CA TYR A 114 0.93 2.01 13.72
C TYR A 114 1.03 0.50 13.97
N ASP A 115 1.68 0.14 15.08
CA ASP A 115 1.80 -1.24 15.55
C ASP A 115 0.51 -1.85 16.10
N SER A 116 -0.44 -1.02 16.50
CA SER A 116 -1.80 -1.42 16.84
C SER A 116 -2.66 -1.79 15.63
N GLY A 117 -2.22 -1.46 14.41
CA GLY A 117 -2.99 -1.64 13.17
C GLY A 117 -3.83 -0.44 12.76
N TYR A 118 -3.84 0.64 13.56
CA TYR A 118 -4.44 1.91 13.19
C TYR A 118 -3.67 2.59 12.04
N VAL A 119 -4.42 3.31 11.22
CA VAL A 119 -3.92 4.19 10.16
C VAL A 119 -4.50 5.57 10.40
N ARG A 120 -3.63 6.57 10.48
CA ARG A 120 -4.03 7.97 10.61
C ARG A 120 -3.58 8.79 9.41
N PHE A 121 -4.43 9.72 9.04
CA PHE A 121 -4.20 10.66 7.96
C PHE A 121 -4.09 12.06 8.55
N TYR A 122 -3.06 12.79 8.16
CA TYR A 122 -2.76 14.11 8.67
C TYR A 122 -2.56 15.12 7.55
N THR A 123 -2.76 16.40 7.89
CA THR A 123 -2.30 17.53 7.07
C THR A 123 -0.77 17.65 7.13
N GLU A 124 -0.22 18.52 6.28
CA GLU A 124 1.21 18.88 6.23
C GLU A 124 1.69 19.50 7.56
N ASN A 125 0.76 20.05 8.35
CA ASN A 125 1.01 20.62 9.68
C ASN A 125 0.76 19.61 10.82
N CYS A 126 0.57 18.33 10.49
CA CYS A 126 0.24 17.25 11.43
C CYS A 126 -1.10 17.41 12.17
N GLU A 127 -2.11 18.01 11.54
CA GLU A 127 -3.49 18.02 12.06
C GLU A 127 -4.21 16.73 11.62
N LEU A 128 -4.91 16.07 12.53
CA LEU A 128 -5.54 14.78 12.29
C LEU A 128 -6.81 14.92 11.43
N LEU A 129 -6.85 14.22 10.30
CA LEU A 129 -7.97 14.20 9.35
C LEU A 129 -8.81 12.94 9.45
N LEU A 130 -8.20 11.76 9.61
CA LEU A 130 -8.88 10.47 9.70
C LEU A 130 -8.06 9.53 10.59
N ASP A 131 -8.74 8.63 11.31
CA ASP A 131 -8.15 7.65 12.21
C ASP A 131 -9.01 6.39 12.19
N GLU A 132 -8.47 5.31 11.63
CA GLU A 132 -9.20 4.08 11.32
C GLU A 132 -8.34 2.84 11.57
N GLN A 133 -8.97 1.74 12.00
CA GLN A 133 -8.30 0.45 12.17
C GLN A 133 -8.91 -0.59 11.23
N PHE A 134 -8.23 -0.88 10.12
CA PHE A 134 -8.72 -1.81 9.09
C PHE A 134 -8.40 -3.29 9.39
N HIS A 135 -7.41 -3.53 10.26
CA HIS A 135 -7.04 -4.84 10.77
C HIS A 135 -6.30 -4.69 12.10
N SER A 136 -6.35 -5.73 12.94
CA SER A 136 -5.80 -5.73 14.30
C SER A 136 -4.35 -6.21 14.39
N GLU A 137 -3.64 -6.30 13.25
CA GLU A 137 -2.22 -6.65 13.21
C GLU A 137 -1.34 -5.40 13.10
N ASN A 138 -0.08 -5.54 13.48
CA ASN A 138 0.94 -4.54 13.24
C ASN A 138 1.11 -4.27 11.74
N ILE A 139 1.05 -3.00 11.33
CA ILE A 139 1.26 -2.57 9.95
C ILE A 139 2.71 -2.83 9.54
N LYS A 140 2.88 -3.37 8.34
CA LYS A 140 4.19 -3.65 7.73
C LYS A 140 4.63 -2.58 6.75
N SER A 141 3.70 -2.08 5.95
CA SER A 141 3.96 -1.00 5.00
C SER A 141 2.66 -0.29 4.62
N VAL A 142 2.78 0.97 4.21
CA VAL A 142 1.71 1.71 3.54
C VAL A 142 2.27 2.22 2.23
N LYS A 143 1.62 1.86 1.12
CA LYS A 143 2.05 2.21 -0.23
C LYS A 143 0.91 2.86 -0.99
N CYS A 144 1.23 3.69 -1.96
CA CYS A 144 0.25 4.26 -2.89
C CYS A 144 0.65 3.93 -4.32
N GLN A 145 -0.34 3.61 -5.12
CA GLN A 145 -0.23 3.56 -6.56
C GLN A 145 -0.96 4.76 -7.14
N SER A 146 -0.19 5.72 -7.67
CA SER A 146 -0.72 6.88 -8.36
C SER A 146 -0.99 6.57 -9.84
N GLN A 147 -1.93 7.32 -10.43
CA GLN A 147 -2.23 7.23 -11.84
C GLN A 147 -1.01 7.74 -12.65
N HIS A 148 -0.42 6.85 -13.47
CA HIS A 148 0.60 7.25 -14.45
C HIS A 148 0.23 6.68 -15.82
N SER A 149 -0.91 7.12 -16.37
CA SER A 149 -1.20 6.91 -17.79
C SER A 149 -1.06 8.23 -18.56
N PRO A 150 -0.15 8.33 -19.54
CA PRO A 150 -0.13 9.44 -20.48
C PRO A 150 -1.31 9.41 -21.47
N ARG A 151 -2.14 8.35 -21.43
CA ARG A 151 -3.33 8.16 -22.28
C ARG A 151 -4.49 7.54 -21.49
N PRO A 152 -5.17 8.33 -20.64
CA PRO A 152 -6.33 7.87 -19.86
C PRO A 152 -7.54 7.49 -20.75
N ASP A 153 -7.54 7.89 -22.01
CA ASP A 153 -8.55 7.65 -23.04
C ASP A 153 -8.59 6.21 -23.57
N ILE A 154 -7.46 5.49 -23.53
CA ILE A 154 -7.35 4.13 -24.11
C ILE A 154 -7.79 3.05 -23.12
N SER A 155 -7.69 3.33 -21.81
CA SER A 155 -7.99 2.35 -20.77
C SER A 155 -8.21 3.02 -19.40
N PRO A 156 -9.39 3.62 -19.18
CA PRO A 156 -9.71 4.29 -17.92
C PRO A 156 -9.68 3.32 -16.72
N ASP A 157 -10.01 2.05 -16.96
CA ASP A 157 -10.06 1.01 -15.92
C ASP A 157 -8.67 0.47 -15.53
N LEU A 158 -7.61 0.82 -16.25
CA LEU A 158 -6.35 0.07 -16.16
C LEU A 158 -5.50 0.40 -14.94
N ARG A 159 -5.68 1.53 -14.23
CA ARG A 159 -5.08 1.78 -12.90
C ARG A 159 -5.87 2.84 -12.10
N LEU A 160 -6.68 2.38 -11.15
CA LEU A 160 -7.27 3.22 -10.11
C LEU A 160 -6.17 3.72 -9.16
N GLU A 161 -6.32 4.94 -8.65
CA GLU A 161 -5.52 5.39 -7.51
C GLU A 161 -5.91 4.54 -6.30
N GLU A 162 -4.96 3.86 -5.70
CA GLU A 162 -5.21 2.96 -4.58
C GLU A 162 -4.12 3.10 -3.52
N ILE A 163 -4.54 3.03 -2.26
CA ILE A 163 -3.66 2.99 -1.10
C ILE A 163 -3.68 1.56 -0.56
N TYR A 164 -2.51 0.95 -0.45
CA TYR A 164 -2.32 -0.40 0.06
C TYR A 164 -1.74 -0.34 1.47
N ILE A 165 -2.45 -0.92 2.42
CA ILE A 165 -2.02 -1.06 3.81
C ILE A 165 -1.72 -2.55 4.04
N GLN A 166 -0.43 -2.86 4.20
CA GLN A 166 0.04 -4.23 4.32
C GLN A 166 0.10 -4.65 5.78
N TYR A 167 -0.45 -5.82 6.07
CA TYR A 167 -0.32 -6.55 7.32
C TYR A 167 0.38 -7.90 7.09
N GLN A 168 0.52 -8.72 8.13
CA GLN A 168 1.10 -10.06 8.00
C GLN A 168 0.13 -11.02 7.30
N SER A 169 -1.16 -10.96 7.62
CA SER A 169 -2.17 -11.87 7.11
C SER A 169 -2.99 -11.32 5.94
N CYS A 170 -2.85 -10.04 5.57
CA CYS A 170 -3.68 -9.43 4.53
C CYS A 170 -3.12 -8.12 3.99
N VAL A 171 -3.70 -7.66 2.88
CA VAL A 171 -3.57 -6.31 2.35
C VAL A 171 -4.94 -5.66 2.33
N CYS A 172 -5.04 -4.48 2.95
CA CYS A 172 -6.21 -3.62 2.90
C CYS A 172 -6.02 -2.57 1.80
N ILE A 173 -7.05 -2.31 1.00
CA ILE A 173 -6.99 -1.45 -0.19
C ILE A 173 -8.07 -0.39 -0.07
N LEU A 174 -7.65 0.87 -0.14
CA LEU A 174 -8.53 2.02 -0.17
C LEU A 174 -8.50 2.65 -1.57
N GLY A 175 -9.67 2.85 -2.17
CA GLY A 175 -9.80 3.52 -3.46
C GLY A 175 -9.67 5.04 -3.34
N GLY A 176 -8.78 5.62 -4.15
CA GLY A 176 -8.52 7.06 -4.28
C GLY A 176 -9.78 7.89 -4.49
N SER A 177 -10.68 7.39 -5.35
CA SER A 177 -11.96 8.03 -5.67
C SER A 177 -12.88 8.26 -4.47
N GLN A 178 -12.72 7.46 -3.41
CA GLN A 178 -13.52 7.60 -2.19
C GLN A 178 -12.75 8.32 -1.08
N ILE A 179 -11.47 8.00 -0.91
CA ILE A 179 -10.65 8.55 0.19
C ILE A 179 -10.24 10.00 -0.06
N PHE A 180 -9.95 10.41 -1.30
CA PHE A 180 -9.48 11.77 -1.58
C PHE A 180 -10.55 12.83 -1.35
N PRO A 181 -11.81 12.68 -1.82
CA PRO A 181 -12.88 13.62 -1.46
C PRO A 181 -13.10 13.71 0.05
N HIS A 182 -13.01 12.58 0.75
CA HIS A 182 -13.17 12.52 2.20
C HIS A 182 -12.08 13.32 2.94
N LEU A 183 -10.81 13.11 2.59
CA LEU A 183 -9.69 13.86 3.16
C LEU A 183 -9.77 15.35 2.84
N ARG A 184 -10.21 15.72 1.64
CA ARG A 184 -10.43 17.12 1.26
C ARG A 184 -11.51 17.77 2.12
N SER A 185 -12.64 17.10 2.33
CA SER A 185 -13.71 17.62 3.20
C SER A 185 -13.19 17.85 4.62
N ALA A 186 -12.57 16.84 5.23
CA ALA A 186 -12.02 16.95 6.58
C ALA A 186 -11.00 18.10 6.71
N ARG A 187 -10.12 18.28 5.70
CA ARG A 187 -9.15 19.38 5.67
C ARG A 187 -9.82 20.74 5.56
N ASN A 188 -10.81 20.87 4.68
CA ASN A 188 -11.53 22.14 4.46
C ASN A 188 -12.35 22.55 5.69
N ASP A 189 -12.95 21.57 6.37
CA ASP A 189 -13.74 21.80 7.58
C ASP A 189 -12.86 22.04 8.81
N GLY A 190 -11.56 21.73 8.73
CA GLY A 190 -10.60 21.88 9.83
C GLY A 190 -10.86 20.93 11.00
N VAL A 191 -11.59 19.83 10.76
CA VAL A 191 -11.97 18.85 11.78
C VAL A 191 -11.78 17.43 11.26
N LYS A 192 -11.52 16.50 12.19
CA LYS A 192 -11.43 15.07 11.88
C LYS A 192 -12.71 14.59 11.19
N GLY A 193 -12.57 13.97 10.03
CA GLY A 193 -13.65 13.35 9.27
C GLY A 193 -14.26 12.16 10.01
N PRO A 194 -15.51 11.79 9.67
CA PRO A 194 -16.15 10.61 10.24
C PRO A 194 -15.46 9.31 9.76
N PRO A 195 -15.75 8.17 10.40
CA PRO A 195 -15.30 6.87 9.92
C PRO A 195 -15.61 6.60 8.45
N LEU A 196 -14.73 5.88 7.76
CA LEU A 196 -14.97 5.51 6.36
C LEU A 196 -16.09 4.46 6.25
N PRO A 197 -16.94 4.54 5.22
CA PRO A 197 -17.93 3.48 5.00
C PRO A 197 -17.23 2.18 4.56
N PRO A 198 -17.78 0.99 4.90
CA PRO A 198 -17.16 -0.29 4.56
C PRO A 198 -16.91 -0.50 3.06
N SER A 199 -17.70 0.15 2.20
CA SER A 199 -17.54 0.09 0.73
C SER A 199 -16.25 0.73 0.22
N CYS A 200 -15.57 1.56 1.02
CA CYS A 200 -14.28 2.15 0.67
C CYS A 200 -13.10 1.18 0.81
N LEU A 201 -13.30 0.05 1.49
CA LEU A 201 -12.27 -0.90 1.85
C LEU A 201 -12.45 -2.21 1.08
N LYS A 202 -11.41 -2.64 0.36
CA LYS A 202 -11.25 -4.05 -0.06
C LYS A 202 -10.20 -4.69 0.83
N LYS A 203 -10.42 -5.93 1.25
CA LYS A 203 -9.46 -6.67 2.09
C LYS A 203 -9.12 -8.01 1.44
N TRP A 204 -7.83 -8.22 1.18
CA TRP A 204 -7.31 -9.43 0.55
C TRP A 204 -6.44 -10.22 1.51
N SER A 205 -6.89 -11.41 1.88
CA SER A 205 -6.23 -12.26 2.87
C SER A 205 -5.07 -13.03 2.26
N ILE A 206 -3.87 -12.91 2.83
CA ILE A 206 -2.69 -13.70 2.48
C ILE A 206 -2.72 -15.00 3.29
N HIS A 207 -2.74 -16.13 2.59
CA HIS A 207 -2.75 -17.45 3.21
C HIS A 207 -1.44 -18.19 2.95
N ASP A 208 -1.15 -19.18 3.78
CA ASP A 208 -0.08 -20.17 3.54
C ASP A 208 1.32 -19.58 3.32
N GLN A 209 1.55 -18.40 3.91
CA GLN A 209 2.86 -17.77 3.99
C GLN A 209 3.15 -17.36 5.43
N SER A 210 4.21 -17.93 6.01
CA SER A 210 4.44 -17.83 7.45
C SER A 210 4.91 -16.44 7.91
N LEU A 211 5.69 -15.75 7.08
CA LEU A 211 6.14 -14.39 7.29
C LEU A 211 5.98 -13.64 5.98
N VAL A 212 5.47 -12.41 6.04
CA VAL A 212 5.34 -11.51 4.88
C VAL A 212 6.11 -10.24 5.23
N ASN A 213 7.22 -10.04 4.53
CA ASN A 213 8.07 -8.87 4.70
C ASN A 213 7.60 -7.74 3.80
N ASP A 214 7.28 -8.04 2.54
CA ASP A 214 6.82 -7.05 1.59
C ASP A 214 5.78 -7.61 0.63
N THR A 215 4.95 -6.72 0.08
CA THR A 215 3.95 -7.07 -0.93
C THR A 215 3.99 -6.11 -2.10
N ALA A 216 3.70 -6.65 -3.28
CA ALA A 216 3.47 -5.89 -4.50
C ALA A 216 2.10 -6.29 -5.07
N VAL A 217 1.19 -5.33 -5.15
CA VAL A 217 -0.07 -5.51 -5.86
C VAL A 217 0.19 -5.23 -7.34
N VAL A 218 0.07 -6.28 -8.16
CA VAL A 218 0.25 -6.18 -9.62
C VAL A 218 -1.00 -5.57 -10.27
N GLY A 219 -2.14 -5.70 -9.58
CA GLY A 219 -3.45 -5.22 -10.03
C GLY A 219 -4.17 -6.25 -10.89
N LEU A 220 -5.23 -5.78 -11.55
CA LEU A 220 -6.04 -6.55 -12.49
C LEU A 220 -5.15 -7.15 -13.59
N CYS A 221 -5.14 -8.49 -13.65
CA CYS A 221 -4.55 -9.23 -14.75
C CYS A 221 -5.69 -9.74 -15.63
N PRO A 222 -6.14 -8.97 -16.63
CA PRO A 222 -7.15 -9.46 -17.57
C PRO A 222 -6.53 -10.58 -18.39
N THR A 223 -7.03 -11.81 -18.23
CA THR A 223 -6.67 -12.90 -19.14
C THR A 223 -7.34 -12.64 -20.48
N SER A 224 -6.59 -12.71 -21.58
CA SER A 224 -7.19 -12.60 -22.90
C SER A 224 -8.18 -13.75 -23.13
N SER A 225 -9.20 -13.56 -23.97
CA SER A 225 -10.11 -14.65 -24.33
C SER A 225 -9.35 -15.85 -24.92
N PHE A 226 -8.25 -15.59 -25.63
CA PHE A 226 -7.36 -16.64 -26.14
C PHE A 226 -6.72 -17.43 -24.99
N ASP A 227 -6.08 -16.77 -24.04
CA ASP A 227 -5.40 -17.43 -22.91
C ASP A 227 -6.40 -18.19 -22.02
N HIS A 228 -7.60 -17.61 -21.83
CA HIS A 228 -8.68 -18.25 -21.09
C HIS A 228 -9.18 -19.54 -21.79
N LEU A 229 -9.41 -19.49 -23.10
CA LEU A 229 -9.82 -20.65 -23.89
C LEU A 229 -8.71 -21.70 -23.99
N LEU A 230 -7.46 -21.26 -24.18
CA LEU A 230 -6.28 -22.13 -24.20
C LEU A 230 -6.13 -22.86 -22.86
N THR A 231 -6.26 -22.13 -21.74
CA THR A 231 -6.21 -22.72 -20.40
C THR A 231 -7.36 -23.70 -20.18
N ALA A 232 -8.60 -23.32 -20.54
CA ALA A 232 -9.76 -24.20 -20.43
C ALA A 232 -9.59 -25.49 -21.24
N SER A 233 -9.08 -25.39 -22.47
CA SER A 233 -8.82 -26.54 -23.34
C SER A 233 -7.68 -27.42 -22.83
N THR A 234 -6.57 -26.81 -22.41
CA THR A 234 -5.37 -27.55 -21.95
C THR A 234 -5.61 -28.25 -20.62
N CYS A 235 -6.29 -27.59 -19.67
CA CYS A 235 -6.49 -28.12 -18.33
C CYS A 235 -7.79 -28.93 -18.18
N GLY A 236 -8.86 -28.54 -18.88
CA GLY A 236 -10.17 -29.20 -18.76
C GLY A 236 -10.35 -30.41 -19.69
N GLY A 237 -9.51 -30.54 -20.71
CA GLY A 237 -9.60 -31.62 -21.69
C GLY A 237 -10.76 -31.44 -22.68
N PHE A 238 -11.17 -32.54 -23.31
CA PHE A 238 -12.15 -32.52 -24.41
C PHE A 238 -13.55 -32.04 -23.98
N ASP A 239 -13.99 -32.41 -22.77
CA ASP A 239 -15.33 -32.08 -22.24
C ASP A 239 -15.34 -30.80 -21.39
N ALA A 240 -14.34 -29.93 -21.55
CA ALA A 240 -14.20 -28.72 -20.74
C ALA A 240 -15.33 -27.71 -21.00
N VAL A 241 -16.10 -27.39 -19.95
CA VAL A 241 -17.07 -26.28 -19.98
C VAL A 241 -16.39 -25.00 -19.49
N TYR A 242 -16.45 -23.94 -20.30
CA TYR A 242 -15.82 -22.65 -19.99
C TYR A 242 -16.84 -21.50 -19.96
N ARG A 243 -16.50 -20.41 -19.27
CA ARG A 243 -17.31 -19.19 -19.23
C ARG A 243 -17.11 -18.36 -20.49
N ALA A 244 -18.18 -17.73 -20.98
CA ALA A 244 -18.14 -16.88 -22.17
C ALA A 244 -17.18 -15.68 -22.03
N ALA A 245 -16.97 -15.19 -20.82
CA ALA A 245 -16.01 -14.13 -20.52
C ALA A 245 -14.84 -14.66 -19.66
N PRO A 246 -13.60 -14.21 -19.91
CA PRO A 246 -12.45 -14.52 -19.08
C PRO A 246 -12.65 -14.01 -17.64
N PRO A 247 -12.26 -14.78 -16.61
CA PRO A 247 -12.30 -14.31 -15.23
C PRO A 247 -11.25 -13.23 -15.01
N ALA A 248 -11.65 -12.11 -14.41
CA ALA A 248 -10.70 -11.12 -13.94
C ALA A 248 -10.15 -11.54 -12.57
N ALA A 249 -8.83 -11.49 -12.41
CA ALA A 249 -8.18 -11.73 -11.14
C ALA A 249 -7.13 -10.65 -10.87
N SER A 250 -7.06 -10.22 -9.62
CA SER A 250 -5.97 -9.40 -9.12
C SER A 250 -4.89 -10.28 -8.50
N LEU A 251 -3.62 -9.93 -8.76
CA LEU A 251 -2.47 -10.65 -8.24
C LEU A 251 -1.75 -9.80 -7.18
N VAL A 252 -1.53 -10.41 -6.01
CA VAL A 252 -0.59 -9.94 -5.00
C VAL A 252 0.60 -10.88 -4.95
N ILE A 253 1.79 -10.32 -5.10
CA ILE A 253 3.04 -11.04 -4.88
C ILE A 253 3.54 -10.66 -3.48
N ALA A 254 3.76 -11.66 -2.62
CA ALA A 254 4.22 -11.47 -1.26
C ALA A 254 5.62 -12.07 -1.07
N ALA A 255 6.57 -11.26 -0.65
CA ALA A 255 7.92 -11.69 -0.31
C ALA A 255 8.03 -11.94 1.20
N GLY A 256 8.66 -13.03 1.60
CA GLY A 256 8.78 -13.38 3.01
C GLY A 256 9.40 -14.76 3.26
N SER A 257 8.79 -15.57 4.13
CA SER A 257 9.32 -16.90 4.44
C SER A 257 8.25 -17.99 4.46
N ARG A 258 8.63 -19.18 3.95
CA ARG A 258 7.78 -20.36 3.77
C ARG A 258 6.41 -20.02 3.14
N PRO A 259 6.34 -19.75 1.83
CA PRO A 259 7.44 -19.67 0.84
C PRO A 259 8.18 -18.33 0.83
N PHE A 260 9.32 -18.24 0.12
CA PHE A 260 10.06 -16.98 -0.04
C PHE A 260 9.30 -15.96 -0.89
N LEU A 261 8.70 -16.41 -1.98
CA LEU A 261 7.73 -15.66 -2.77
C LEU A 261 6.42 -16.45 -2.81
N GLY A 262 5.32 -15.78 -2.50
CA GLY A 262 3.96 -16.29 -2.62
C GLY A 262 3.19 -15.51 -3.69
N TRP A 263 2.44 -16.23 -4.52
CA TRP A 263 1.55 -15.64 -5.53
C TRP A 263 0.11 -15.86 -5.09
N HIS A 264 -0.58 -14.76 -4.89
CA HIS A 264 -1.91 -14.78 -4.31
C HIS A 264 -2.89 -14.12 -5.26
N TYR A 265 -3.82 -14.92 -5.79
CA TYR A 265 -4.80 -14.46 -6.77
C TYR A 265 -6.16 -14.25 -6.12
N VAL A 266 -6.78 -13.11 -6.37
CA VAL A 266 -8.14 -12.76 -5.94
C VAL A 266 -9.02 -12.65 -7.16
N SER A 267 -10.10 -13.44 -7.24
CA SER A 267 -11.07 -13.30 -8.33
C SER A 267 -11.91 -12.04 -8.09
N GLU A 268 -11.96 -11.15 -9.09
CA GLU A 268 -12.82 -9.98 -9.05
C GLU A 268 -14.18 -10.30 -9.70
N GLY A 269 -15.29 -9.93 -9.03
CA GLY A 269 -16.64 -10.00 -9.63
C GLY A 269 -17.43 -11.30 -9.46
N ALA A 270 -17.07 -12.21 -8.55
CA ALA A 270 -17.93 -13.35 -8.21
C ALA A 270 -18.75 -13.06 -6.95
N ALA A 271 -20.08 -13.08 -7.04
CA ALA A 271 -20.93 -13.16 -5.86
C ALA A 271 -20.55 -14.41 -5.04
N GLN A 272 -20.31 -14.23 -3.73
CA GLN A 272 -19.98 -15.32 -2.82
C GLN A 272 -21.05 -16.43 -2.90
N PRO A 273 -20.69 -17.71 -3.15
CA PRO A 273 -21.55 -18.80 -2.74
C PRO A 273 -21.35 -19.00 -1.23
N ALA A 274 -22.43 -18.82 -0.46
CA ALA A 274 -22.50 -18.90 1.01
C ALA A 274 -22.21 -20.29 1.62
N LEU A 275 -21.41 -21.16 0.98
CA LEU A 275 -21.22 -22.57 1.35
C LEU A 275 -19.75 -23.03 1.30
N GLY A 276 -18.79 -22.14 1.56
CA GLY A 276 -17.34 -22.44 1.49
C GLY A 276 -16.81 -23.37 2.59
N ASP A 277 -17.44 -23.40 3.78
CA ASP A 277 -16.91 -24.12 4.94
C ASP A 277 -17.12 -25.64 4.88
N VAL A 278 -18.14 -26.11 4.16
CA VAL A 278 -18.42 -27.55 4.05
C VAL A 278 -17.45 -28.24 3.07
N ALA A 279 -17.00 -27.54 2.03
CA ALA A 279 -16.10 -28.11 1.02
C ALA A 279 -14.67 -28.31 1.53
N LYS A 280 -14.18 -27.44 2.44
CA LYS A 280 -12.81 -27.51 2.98
C LYS A 280 -12.60 -28.72 3.90
N VAL A 281 -13.64 -29.13 4.62
CA VAL A 281 -13.62 -30.30 5.52
C VAL A 281 -13.73 -31.63 4.76
N VAL A 282 -14.43 -31.65 3.63
CA VAL A 282 -14.52 -32.85 2.79
C VAL A 282 -13.25 -33.06 1.95
N ALA A 283 -12.61 -31.99 1.47
CA ALA A 283 -11.35 -32.06 0.72
C ALA A 283 -10.17 -32.58 1.57
N THR A 284 -10.20 -32.42 2.90
CA THR A 284 -9.16 -32.95 3.79
C THR A 284 -9.30 -34.45 4.05
N ARG A 285 -10.48 -35.06 3.86
CA ARG A 285 -10.69 -36.51 4.06
C ARG A 285 -10.51 -37.36 2.80
N ILE A 286 -10.41 -36.76 1.61
CA ILE A 286 -10.25 -37.49 0.32
C ILE A 286 -8.78 -37.54 -0.15
N LYS A 287 -7.82 -36.98 0.61
CA LYS A 287 -6.39 -36.96 0.25
C LYS A 287 -5.68 -38.32 0.17
N SER A 288 -6.35 -39.46 0.33
CA SER A 288 -5.72 -40.79 0.24
C SER A 288 -6.16 -41.67 -0.94
N ALA A 289 -7.08 -41.22 -1.81
CA ALA A 289 -7.47 -42.02 -2.96
C ALA A 289 -8.04 -41.16 -4.08
N LEU A 290 -7.17 -40.64 -4.97
CA LEU A 290 -7.37 -40.38 -6.40
C LEU A 290 -6.19 -39.51 -6.90
N PRO A 291 -5.68 -39.71 -8.13
CA PRO A 291 -4.58 -38.92 -8.67
C PRO A 291 -5.12 -37.54 -9.07
N LEU A 292 -5.12 -36.61 -8.12
CA LEU A 292 -5.18 -35.19 -8.45
C LEU A 292 -3.86 -34.82 -9.10
N VAL A 293 -3.94 -34.26 -10.30
CA VAL A 293 -2.82 -33.67 -11.02
C VAL A 293 -2.30 -32.49 -10.19
N GLU A 294 -1.42 -32.81 -9.25
CA GLU A 294 -0.46 -31.87 -8.68
C GLU A 294 0.49 -31.47 -9.81
N PHE A 295 0.27 -30.31 -10.42
CA PHE A 295 1.39 -29.66 -11.09
C PHE A 295 2.26 -28.97 -10.05
N CYS A 296 3.16 -29.80 -9.52
CA CYS A 296 4.46 -29.42 -9.05
C CYS A 296 5.27 -28.88 -10.24
N PHE A 297 5.17 -27.59 -10.51
CA PHE A 297 6.38 -26.86 -10.91
C PHE A 297 6.97 -26.33 -9.61
N SER A 298 8.13 -26.85 -9.20
CA SER A 298 8.95 -26.19 -8.18
C SER A 298 9.38 -24.83 -8.73
N ILE A 299 8.56 -23.81 -8.50
CA ILE A 299 8.82 -22.57 -7.74
C ILE A 299 7.46 -21.84 -7.68
N GLY A 300 6.82 -21.86 -6.51
CA GLY A 300 5.65 -21.02 -6.19
C GLY A 300 4.30 -21.73 -6.21
N CYS A 301 3.77 -22.03 -5.02
CA CYS A 301 2.42 -22.55 -4.83
C CYS A 301 1.38 -21.49 -5.28
N VAL A 302 0.52 -21.83 -6.25
CA VAL A 302 -0.61 -20.98 -6.68
C VAL A 302 -1.78 -21.24 -5.76
N GLN A 303 -2.19 -20.23 -4.98
CA GLN A 303 -3.36 -20.35 -4.10
C GLN A 303 -4.35 -19.21 -4.29
N LYS A 304 -5.62 -19.60 -4.26
CA LYS A 304 -6.79 -18.76 -4.50
C LYS A 304 -7.17 -18.08 -3.18
N MET A 305 -7.08 -16.76 -3.12
CA MET A 305 -7.56 -15.97 -1.99
C MET A 305 -9.09 -15.93 -1.99
N THR A 306 -9.68 -15.93 -0.80
CA THR A 306 -11.12 -15.68 -0.60
C THR A 306 -11.28 -14.26 -0.08
N ALA A 307 -12.09 -13.43 -0.75
CA ALA A 307 -12.52 -12.14 -0.23
C ALA A 307 -13.49 -12.37 0.94
N LEU A 308 -13.14 -11.85 2.12
CA LEU A 308 -14.01 -11.82 3.30
C LEU A 308 -14.98 -10.65 3.19
#